data_AF-A0A563BDT4-F1
#
_entry.id   AF-A0A563BDT4-F1
#
_cell.length_a   1.000
_cell.length_b   1.000
_cell.length_c   1.000
_cell.angle_alpha   90.00
_cell.angle_beta   90.00
_cell.angle_gamma   90.00
#
_symmetry.space_group_name_H-M   'P 1'
#
loop_
_entity.id
_entity.type
_entity.pdbx_description
1 polymer ?
#
loop_
_entity_poly.entity_id
_entity_poly.type
_entity_poly.pdbx_seq_one_letter_code
_entity_poly.pdbx_strand_id
1 'polypeptide(L)'
;MRCMNLPSIVIIIAFCYYITMNTIDQAVPSKSQRQILHFDPAVPSKSQRQILHFDPAVLSDFQRQIFQLERDDTSELIHFEKGTTPILLSAPHTVNFLKEDGNFKMREAYTKAIVKYLALKTGAFLMIKENSDGIDPNKSEMEDYKRRLLEIIEQHQIQLVLDIHGAASHHDFALEIGSLDGVSAKPQTVESLKNALKNQGIAPVAENQPFKGGGITKSVHNNTKIEVLQLEINRNYRDLTHPEKLFHLCKSLENFLKSFPQ
;
A
#
# COMPACT_ATOMS: atom_id res chain seq x y z
N MET A 1 -61.64 -46.81 -12.28
CA MET A 1 -62.06 -45.69 -13.15
C MET A 1 -61.03 -44.58 -13.02
N ARG A 2 -60.47 -44.12 -14.16
CA ARG A 2 -59.67 -42.88 -14.42
C ARG A 2 -58.48 -42.61 -13.46
N CYS A 3 -57.22 -42.90 -13.79
CA CYS A 3 -56.33 -42.41 -14.87
C CYS A 3 -55.87 -40.94 -14.71
N MET A 4 -54.56 -40.74 -15.00
CA MET A 4 -53.73 -39.53 -15.09
C MET A 4 -53.04 -39.01 -13.82
N ASN A 5 -51.81 -38.48 -13.82
CA ASN A 5 -50.56 -38.64 -14.58
C ASN A 5 -49.57 -37.61 -13.96
N LEU A 6 -48.35 -37.99 -13.60
CA LEU A 6 -47.15 -37.11 -13.74
C LEU A 6 -46.69 -37.17 -15.23
N PRO A 7 -45.80 -36.31 -15.81
CA PRO A 7 -44.66 -35.59 -15.19
C PRO A 7 -44.24 -34.19 -15.79
N SER A 8 -43.20 -33.56 -15.19
CA SER A 8 -42.12 -32.73 -15.78
C SER A 8 -42.38 -31.38 -16.51
N ILE A 9 -41.31 -30.56 -16.61
CA ILE A 9 -40.99 -29.40 -17.52
C ILE A 9 -40.85 -28.07 -16.73
N VAL A 10 -39.67 -27.47 -16.45
CA VAL A 10 -38.50 -27.04 -17.28
C VAL A 10 -38.86 -25.94 -18.29
N ILE A 11 -38.34 -24.71 -18.06
CA ILE A 11 -38.14 -23.63 -19.05
C ILE A 11 -39.38 -22.83 -19.52
N ILE A 12 -39.53 -21.60 -19.02
CA ILE A 12 -40.13 -20.44 -19.72
C ILE A 12 -39.18 -19.26 -19.45
N ILE A 13 -38.11 -19.10 -20.23
CA ILE A 13 -38.01 -18.32 -21.48
C ILE A 13 -38.35 -16.85 -21.30
N ALA A 14 -37.28 -16.07 -21.30
CA ALA A 14 -37.20 -14.67 -21.63
C ALA A 14 -37.95 -14.34 -22.92
N PHE A 15 -38.97 -13.46 -22.84
CA PHE A 15 -39.55 -12.77 -24.00
C PHE A 15 -40.33 -11.51 -23.56
N CYS A 16 -39.68 -10.57 -22.87
CA CYS A 16 -40.30 -9.27 -22.52
C CYS A 16 -39.46 -8.05 -22.90
N TYR A 17 -38.51 -8.16 -23.84
CA TYR A 17 -37.73 -6.99 -24.29
C TYR A 17 -37.64 -6.80 -25.81
N TYR A 18 -38.60 -7.36 -26.54
CA TYR A 18 -38.78 -7.10 -27.96
C TYR A 18 -40.25 -6.76 -28.18
N ILE A 19 -40.54 -5.67 -28.91
CA ILE A 19 -41.86 -5.05 -29.14
C ILE A 19 -42.18 -3.88 -28.17
N THR A 20 -41.39 -2.82 -28.28
CA THR A 20 -41.90 -1.43 -28.29
C THR A 20 -41.13 -0.61 -29.34
N MET A 21 -41.10 -1.14 -30.57
CA MET A 21 -40.77 -0.38 -31.78
C MET A 21 -41.98 -0.47 -32.69
N ASN A 22 -42.80 0.59 -32.69
CA ASN A 22 -43.70 1.06 -33.76
C ASN A 22 -44.99 1.64 -33.20
N THR A 23 -44.96 2.94 -32.92
CA THR A 23 -46.10 3.79 -33.25
C THR A 23 -45.58 5.17 -33.59
N ILE A 24 -45.58 5.44 -34.90
CA ILE A 24 -45.44 6.75 -35.52
C ILE A 24 -46.76 7.46 -35.30
N ASP A 25 -46.74 8.67 -34.74
CA ASP A 25 -47.81 9.63 -34.99
C ASP A 25 -47.27 11.05 -35.08
N GLN A 26 -47.84 11.79 -36.02
CA GLN A 26 -47.32 13.01 -36.60
C GLN A 26 -47.64 14.25 -35.76
N ALA A 27 -46.68 15.18 -35.66
CA ALA A 27 -46.96 16.61 -35.49
C ALA A 27 -45.78 17.49 -35.94
N VAL A 28 -46.07 18.40 -36.88
CA VAL A 28 -45.30 19.58 -37.37
C VAL A 28 -46.33 20.73 -37.29
N PRO A 29 -46.04 22.02 -36.95
CA PRO A 29 -44.91 22.91 -37.33
C PRO A 29 -44.39 23.78 -36.14
N SER A 30 -43.46 24.75 -36.20
CA SER A 30 -43.08 25.75 -37.21
C SER A 30 -41.68 26.37 -36.94
N LYS A 31 -41.16 27.11 -37.93
CA LYS A 31 -39.79 27.62 -38.10
C LYS A 31 -39.38 28.70 -37.08
N SER A 32 -38.19 28.60 -36.48
CA SER A 32 -37.10 29.60 -36.61
C SER A 32 -35.84 29.25 -35.77
N GLN A 33 -34.67 29.58 -36.33
CA GLN A 33 -33.32 29.74 -35.72
C GLN A 33 -32.56 28.47 -35.27
N ARG A 34 -31.64 27.98 -36.12
CA ARG A 34 -30.16 28.18 -36.03
C ARG A 34 -29.50 27.47 -34.83
N GLN A 35 -28.87 26.32 -35.05
CA GLN A 35 -27.42 26.16 -35.24
C GLN A 35 -27.09 24.66 -35.29
N ILE A 36 -26.45 24.23 -36.37
CA ILE A 36 -25.95 22.86 -36.55
C ILE A 36 -24.71 22.72 -35.66
N LEU A 37 -24.82 22.00 -34.55
CA LEU A 37 -23.66 21.47 -33.84
C LEU A 37 -23.42 20.05 -34.38
N HIS A 38 -22.50 19.96 -35.34
CA HIS A 38 -21.85 18.69 -35.64
C HIS A 38 -21.13 18.21 -34.37
N PHE A 39 -21.69 17.21 -33.71
CA PHE A 39 -20.97 16.41 -32.73
C PHE A 39 -20.03 15.49 -33.51
N ASP A 40 -18.80 15.95 -33.74
CA ASP A 40 -17.70 15.04 -34.02
C ASP A 40 -17.45 14.22 -32.74
N PRO A 41 -17.49 12.88 -32.79
CA PRO A 41 -17.01 12.08 -31.67
C PRO A 41 -15.51 12.32 -31.57
N ALA A 42 -15.11 13.16 -30.62
CA ALA A 42 -13.72 13.44 -30.34
C ALA A 42 -12.95 12.12 -30.20
N VAL A 43 -12.05 11.87 -31.15
CA VAL A 43 -11.01 10.85 -31.04
C VAL A 43 -10.21 11.19 -29.78
N PRO A 44 -10.12 10.30 -28.78
CA PRO A 44 -9.35 10.59 -27.57
C PRO A 44 -7.91 10.87 -27.96
N SER A 45 -7.37 12.00 -27.49
CA SER A 45 -5.98 12.37 -27.71
C SER A 45 -5.05 11.28 -27.16
N LYS A 46 -3.92 11.06 -27.85
CA LYS A 46 -2.91 10.04 -27.52
C LYS A 46 -2.31 10.15 -26.10
N SER A 47 -2.66 11.17 -25.32
CA SER A 47 -2.19 11.40 -23.97
C SER A 47 -3.06 10.80 -22.84
N GLN A 48 -4.19 10.16 -23.17
CA GLN A 48 -5.11 9.59 -22.15
C GLN A 48 -5.22 8.05 -22.15
N ARG A 49 -4.32 7.35 -22.85
CA ARG A 49 -4.18 5.88 -22.76
C ARG A 49 -2.72 5.47 -22.86
N GLN A 50 -1.92 5.80 -21.85
CA GLN A 50 -0.87 4.88 -21.43
C GLN A 50 -1.49 3.98 -20.37
N ILE A 51 -2.18 2.94 -20.83
CA ILE A 51 -2.14 1.68 -20.07
C ILE A 51 -0.65 1.35 -20.11
N LEU A 52 0.06 1.53 -19.00
CA LEU A 52 1.42 1.00 -18.86
C LEU A 52 1.27 -0.47 -19.22
N HIS A 53 1.83 -0.86 -20.36
CA HIS A 53 1.85 -2.26 -20.75
C HIS A 53 2.79 -2.93 -19.74
N PHE A 54 2.20 -3.49 -18.68
CA PHE A 54 2.92 -4.13 -17.61
C PHE A 54 3.44 -5.45 -18.14
N ASP A 55 4.75 -5.71 -18.03
CA ASP A 55 5.31 -7.00 -18.43
C ASP A 55 4.86 -8.09 -17.44
N PRO A 56 4.03 -9.06 -17.86
CA PRO A 56 3.52 -10.09 -16.97
C PRO A 56 4.64 -10.95 -16.36
N ALA A 57 5.77 -11.10 -17.05
CA ALA A 57 6.92 -11.84 -16.53
C ALA A 57 7.53 -11.11 -15.32
N VAL A 58 7.68 -9.78 -15.42
CA VAL A 58 8.18 -8.94 -14.32
C VAL A 58 7.26 -9.01 -13.10
N LEU A 59 5.93 -9.05 -13.30
CA LEU A 59 4.99 -9.17 -12.18
C LEU A 59 5.13 -10.53 -11.51
N SER A 60 5.20 -11.59 -12.32
CA SER A 60 5.32 -12.95 -11.82
C SER A 60 6.59 -13.13 -11.00
N ASP A 61 7.73 -12.61 -11.47
CA ASP A 61 9.00 -12.67 -10.76
C ASP A 61 8.96 -11.87 -9.47
N PHE A 62 8.37 -10.66 -9.49
CA PHE A 62 8.14 -9.86 -8.30
C PHE A 62 7.28 -10.60 -7.26
N GLN A 63 6.17 -11.22 -7.68
CA GLN A 63 5.30 -11.98 -6.79
C GLN A 63 6.03 -13.16 -6.14
N ARG A 64 6.82 -13.90 -6.93
CA ARG A 64 7.66 -14.99 -6.40
C ARG A 64 8.65 -14.48 -5.37
N GLN A 65 9.33 -13.38 -5.66
CA GLN A 65 10.30 -12.77 -4.76
C GLN A 65 9.65 -12.31 -3.45
N ILE A 66 8.55 -11.57 -3.51
CA ILE A 66 7.80 -11.14 -2.31
C ILE A 66 7.33 -12.34 -1.50
N PHE A 67 6.79 -13.36 -2.15
CA PHE A 67 6.31 -14.57 -1.46
C PHE A 67 7.44 -15.30 -0.73
N GLN A 68 8.62 -15.38 -1.34
CA GLN A 68 9.81 -15.97 -0.71
C GLN A 68 10.26 -15.14 0.50
N LEU A 69 10.38 -13.81 0.35
CA LEU A 69 10.81 -12.91 1.42
C LEU A 69 9.84 -12.86 2.60
N GLU A 70 8.53 -13.03 2.37
CA GLU A 70 7.53 -13.11 3.44
C GLU A 70 7.68 -14.38 4.28
N ARG A 71 8.20 -15.46 3.70
CA ARG A 71 8.38 -16.78 4.33
C ARG A 71 9.81 -17.05 4.79
N ASP A 72 10.71 -16.11 4.53
CA ASP A 72 12.07 -16.16 5.00
C ASP A 72 12.05 -15.73 6.48
N ASP A 73 11.89 -16.71 7.37
CA ASP A 73 11.85 -16.55 8.81
C ASP A 73 13.23 -16.87 9.40
N THR A 74 13.68 -16.10 10.39
CA THR A 74 14.86 -16.42 11.19
C THR A 74 14.44 -16.79 12.62
N SER A 75 15.32 -17.48 13.36
CA SER A 75 15.07 -17.78 14.78
C SER A 75 15.35 -16.59 15.71
N GLU A 76 15.79 -15.45 15.17
CA GLU A 76 16.17 -14.29 15.95
C GLU A 76 14.94 -13.49 16.38
N LEU A 77 15.00 -12.84 17.54
CA LEU A 77 13.91 -11.95 17.97
C LEU A 77 13.82 -10.73 17.05
N ILE A 78 14.97 -10.13 16.77
CA ILE A 78 15.16 -8.95 15.94
C ILE A 78 16.21 -9.31 14.90
N HIS A 79 15.81 -9.25 13.64
CA HIS A 79 16.71 -9.46 12.51
C HIS A 79 17.22 -8.12 12.01
N PHE A 80 18.53 -8.01 11.84
CA PHE A 80 19.19 -6.82 11.34
C PHE A 80 20.13 -7.17 10.19
N GLU A 81 20.03 -6.44 9.08
CA GLU A 81 21.02 -6.51 8.02
C GLU A 81 21.62 -5.14 7.72
N LYS A 82 22.94 -5.14 7.58
CA LYS A 82 23.72 -3.96 7.23
C LYS A 82 23.47 -3.57 5.77
N GLY A 83 23.19 -2.29 5.54
CA GLY A 83 23.10 -1.69 4.22
C GLY A 83 24.36 -0.93 3.81
N THR A 84 24.26 -0.23 2.68
CA THR A 84 25.29 0.63 2.09
C THR A 84 24.84 2.08 1.93
N THR A 85 23.57 2.39 2.15
CA THR A 85 23.01 3.76 2.13
C THR A 85 22.62 4.19 3.54
N PRO A 86 22.64 5.49 3.89
CA PRO A 86 22.35 5.96 5.25
C PRO A 86 20.84 5.96 5.57
N ILE A 87 20.13 4.93 5.13
CA ILE A 87 18.68 4.77 5.31
C ILE A 87 18.43 3.45 6.02
N LEU A 88 17.56 3.47 7.02
CA LEU A 88 17.12 2.28 7.76
C LEU A 88 15.62 2.05 7.53
N LEU A 89 15.28 0.85 7.11
CA LEU A 89 13.90 0.39 6.97
C LEU A 89 13.55 -0.47 8.19
N SER A 90 12.46 -0.16 8.88
CA SER A 90 11.98 -0.99 10.00
C SER A 90 10.62 -1.61 9.76
N ALA A 91 10.37 -2.79 10.32
CA ALA A 91 9.04 -3.41 10.38
C ALA A 91 8.86 -4.13 11.73
N PRO A 92 8.21 -3.50 12.72
CA PRO A 92 8.12 -4.03 14.09
C PRO A 92 6.99 -5.04 14.31
N HIS A 93 6.00 -5.13 13.42
CA HIS A 93 4.79 -5.95 13.61
C HIS A 93 4.66 -7.10 12.60
N THR A 94 5.74 -7.84 12.33
CA THR A 94 5.72 -8.92 11.32
C THR A 94 5.22 -10.27 11.85
N VAL A 95 5.08 -10.37 13.17
CA VAL A 95 4.61 -11.54 13.90
C VAL A 95 3.33 -11.28 14.68
N ASN A 96 2.55 -12.33 14.91
CA ASN A 96 1.43 -12.26 15.83
C ASN A 96 1.99 -12.19 17.25
N PHE A 97 1.40 -11.37 18.11
CA PHE A 97 1.72 -11.38 19.53
C PHE A 97 0.48 -11.55 20.38
N LEU A 98 0.60 -12.43 21.37
CA LEU A 98 -0.36 -12.58 22.44
C LEU A 98 -0.07 -11.49 23.49
N LYS A 99 -1.02 -10.61 23.71
CA LYS A 99 -0.95 -9.61 24.79
C LYS A 99 -1.19 -10.29 26.14
N GLU A 100 -0.73 -9.64 27.21
CA GLU A 100 -0.91 -10.11 28.60
C GLU A 100 -2.39 -10.34 28.98
N ASP A 101 -3.30 -9.59 28.36
CA ASP A 101 -4.75 -9.70 28.56
C ASP A 101 -5.39 -10.87 27.80
N GLY A 102 -4.60 -11.68 27.08
CA GLY A 102 -5.06 -12.81 26.28
C GLY A 102 -5.51 -12.45 24.87
N ASN A 103 -5.52 -11.17 24.48
CA ASN A 103 -5.87 -10.76 23.12
C ASN A 103 -4.70 -10.90 22.16
N PHE A 104 -4.94 -11.38 20.94
CA PHE A 104 -3.93 -11.39 19.89
C PHE A 104 -3.90 -10.05 19.14
N LYS A 105 -2.73 -9.43 18.99
CA LYS A 105 -2.50 -8.48 17.89
C LYS A 105 -1.97 -9.26 16.71
N MET A 106 -2.73 -9.21 15.62
CA MET A 106 -2.39 -9.86 14.36
C MET A 106 -1.20 -9.16 13.72
N ARG A 107 -0.34 -9.95 13.09
CA ARG A 107 0.76 -9.46 12.27
C ARG A 107 0.27 -8.60 11.12
N GLU A 108 1.09 -7.63 10.77
CA GLU A 108 0.92 -6.79 9.60
C GLU A 108 1.55 -7.48 8.39
N ALA A 109 0.83 -8.46 7.82
CA ALA A 109 1.33 -9.30 6.72
C ALA A 109 2.03 -8.50 5.60
N TYR A 110 3.11 -9.06 5.05
CA TYR A 110 3.93 -8.49 3.97
C TYR A 110 4.75 -7.23 4.29
N THR A 111 4.64 -6.61 5.47
CA THR A 111 5.57 -5.51 5.85
C THR A 111 7.01 -6.01 5.91
N LYS A 112 7.22 -7.24 6.40
CA LYS A 112 8.51 -7.95 6.32
C LYS A 112 9.03 -8.02 4.89
N ALA A 113 8.24 -8.62 3.99
CA ALA A 113 8.64 -8.81 2.61
C ALA A 113 8.95 -7.48 1.90
N ILE A 114 8.15 -6.44 2.16
CA ILE A 114 8.38 -5.09 1.63
C ILE A 114 9.72 -4.53 2.11
N VAL A 115 10.01 -4.59 3.41
CA VAL A 115 11.29 -4.10 3.95
C VAL A 115 12.46 -4.86 3.36
N LYS A 116 12.43 -6.21 3.36
CA LYS A 116 13.50 -7.03 2.77
C LYS A 116 13.67 -6.73 1.28
N TYR A 117 12.57 -6.61 0.53
CA TYR A 117 12.60 -6.29 -0.90
C TYR A 117 13.24 -4.93 -1.16
N LEU A 118 12.82 -3.90 -0.43
CA LEU A 118 13.35 -2.54 -0.60
C LEU A 118 14.84 -2.48 -0.24
N ALA A 119 15.26 -3.09 0.88
CA ALA A 119 16.66 -3.17 1.26
C ALA A 119 17.52 -3.79 0.15
N LEU A 120 17.08 -4.91 -0.44
CA LEU A 120 17.76 -5.55 -1.57
C LEU A 120 17.85 -4.65 -2.82
N LYS A 121 16.86 -3.79 -3.08
CA LYS A 121 16.83 -2.93 -4.27
C LYS A 121 17.56 -1.61 -4.11
N THR A 122 17.78 -1.15 -2.89
CA THR A 122 18.30 0.19 -2.59
C THR A 122 19.61 0.17 -1.81
N GLY A 123 19.97 -0.96 -1.20
CA GLY A 123 21.08 -1.03 -0.26
C GLY A 123 20.78 -0.30 1.05
N ALA A 124 19.51 -0.10 1.40
CA ALA A 124 19.13 0.38 2.73
C ALA A 124 19.43 -0.69 3.79
N PHE A 125 19.70 -0.24 5.01
CA PHE A 125 19.72 -1.10 6.18
C PHE A 125 18.30 -1.58 6.46
N LEU A 126 18.16 -2.75 7.10
CA LEU A 126 16.87 -3.21 7.59
C LEU A 126 16.95 -3.67 9.03
N MET A 127 15.86 -3.47 9.76
CA MET A 127 15.64 -4.08 11.07
C MET A 127 14.19 -4.52 11.22
N ILE A 128 13.97 -5.80 11.53
CA ILE A 128 12.63 -6.41 11.53
C ILE A 128 12.46 -7.20 12.82
N LYS A 129 11.25 -7.19 13.38
CA LYS A 129 10.90 -8.10 14.48
C LYS A 129 10.43 -9.44 13.90
N GLU A 130 11.26 -10.48 13.97
CA GLU A 130 11.00 -11.80 13.37
C GLU A 130 10.33 -12.79 14.34
N ASN A 131 10.42 -12.54 15.66
CA ASN A 131 9.73 -13.34 16.67
C ASN A 131 9.06 -12.45 17.73
N SER A 132 8.12 -13.03 18.48
CA SER A 132 7.37 -12.31 19.52
C SER A 132 7.97 -12.56 20.89
N ASP A 133 8.22 -11.49 21.63
CA ASP A 133 8.52 -11.43 23.07
C ASP A 133 7.31 -10.94 23.90
N GLY A 134 6.15 -10.72 23.26
CA GLY A 134 4.94 -10.17 23.88
C GLY A 134 4.93 -8.64 24.02
N ILE A 135 6.01 -7.96 23.61
CA ILE A 135 6.17 -6.52 23.72
C ILE A 135 5.87 -5.86 22.37
N ASP A 136 4.92 -4.93 22.38
CA ASP A 136 4.60 -4.08 21.23
C ASP A 136 5.63 -2.95 21.13
N PRO A 137 6.51 -2.93 20.10
CA PRO A 137 7.58 -1.93 19.99
C PRO A 137 7.05 -0.50 19.81
N ASN A 138 5.79 -0.35 19.39
CA ASN A 138 5.19 0.95 19.15
C ASN A 138 4.60 1.60 20.40
N LYS A 139 4.66 0.93 21.56
CA LYS A 139 4.34 1.56 22.85
C LYS A 139 5.39 2.63 23.22
N SER A 140 5.07 3.44 24.24
CA SER A 140 5.94 4.55 24.67
C SER A 140 7.22 4.11 25.36
N GLU A 141 7.22 2.99 26.06
CA GLU A 141 8.29 2.50 26.92
C GLU A 141 9.54 2.12 26.13
N MET A 142 10.72 2.51 26.59
CA MET A 142 11.96 2.12 25.91
C MET A 142 12.24 0.63 26.13
N GLU A 143 12.15 -0.15 25.04
CA GLU A 143 12.41 -1.59 25.00
C GLU A 143 13.55 -1.92 24.02
N ASP A 144 13.88 -3.21 23.89
CA ASP A 144 15.10 -3.66 23.23
C ASP A 144 15.10 -3.37 21.72
N TYR A 145 13.94 -3.43 21.05
CA TYR A 145 13.84 -3.06 19.64
C TYR A 145 14.17 -1.59 19.41
N LYS A 146 13.63 -0.67 20.22
CA LYS A 146 13.97 0.77 20.13
C LYS A 146 15.40 1.06 20.56
N ARG A 147 15.94 0.39 21.58
CA ARG A 147 17.37 0.51 21.94
C ARG A 147 18.25 0.10 20.76
N ARG A 148 17.93 -1.03 20.12
CA ARG A 148 18.68 -1.53 18.96
C ARG A 148 18.61 -0.58 17.76
N LEU A 149 17.44 0.02 17.48
CA LEU A 149 17.32 1.08 16.46
C LEU A 149 18.29 2.23 16.73
N LEU A 150 18.32 2.75 17.96
CA LEU A 150 19.18 3.88 18.33
C LEU A 150 20.67 3.54 18.17
N GLU A 151 21.08 2.35 18.61
CA GLU A 151 22.45 1.85 18.44
C GLU A 151 22.84 1.79 16.95
N ILE A 152 21.99 1.22 16.10
CA ILE A 152 22.24 1.09 14.66
C ILE A 152 22.35 2.48 14.01
N ILE A 153 21.45 3.39 14.38
CA ILE A 153 21.42 4.76 13.84
C ILE A 153 22.73 5.48 14.15
N GLU A 154 23.20 5.39 15.39
CA GLU A 154 24.46 5.99 15.81
C GLU A 154 25.66 5.31 15.13
N GLN A 155 25.72 3.98 15.16
CA GLN A 155 26.85 3.20 14.62
C GLN A 155 27.02 3.37 13.11
N HIS A 156 25.93 3.56 12.37
CA HIS A 156 25.94 3.60 10.91
C HIS A 156 25.59 4.97 10.33
N GLN A 157 25.46 6.00 11.18
CA GLN A 157 25.18 7.37 10.77
C GLN A 157 23.94 7.46 9.85
N ILE A 158 22.89 6.76 10.25
CA ILE A 158 21.62 6.75 9.52
C ILE A 158 21.02 8.16 9.53
N GLN A 159 20.54 8.61 8.37
CA GLN A 159 19.94 9.93 8.18
C GLN A 159 18.41 9.88 8.04
N LEU A 160 17.88 8.74 7.60
CA LEU A 160 16.44 8.51 7.44
C LEU A 160 16.04 7.14 7.98
N VAL A 161 14.95 7.11 8.75
CA VAL A 161 14.23 5.88 9.11
C VAL A 161 12.85 5.88 8.44
N LEU A 162 12.54 4.82 7.71
CA LEU A 162 11.17 4.51 7.30
C LEU A 162 10.64 3.34 8.12
N ASP A 163 9.69 3.63 9.00
CA ASP A 163 9.04 2.66 9.87
C ASP A 163 7.77 2.13 9.21
N ILE A 164 7.85 0.91 8.67
CA ILE A 164 6.84 0.32 7.79
C ILE A 164 5.81 -0.48 8.61
N HIS A 165 4.56 -0.05 8.49
CA HIS A 165 3.40 -0.63 9.14
C HIS A 165 2.30 -1.00 8.15
N GLY A 166 1.33 -1.78 8.64
CA GLY A 166 0.17 -2.22 7.90
C GLY A 166 -1.15 -1.74 8.48
N ALA A 167 -1.88 -0.94 7.71
CA ALA A 167 -3.26 -0.57 8.02
C ALA A 167 -4.27 -1.61 7.49
N ALA A 168 -5.48 -1.60 8.07
CA ALA A 168 -6.60 -2.40 7.61
C ALA A 168 -7.14 -1.91 6.25
N SER A 169 -7.82 -2.79 5.50
CA SER A 169 -8.34 -2.47 4.16
C SER A 169 -9.51 -1.49 4.15
N HIS A 170 -10.16 -1.25 5.29
CA HIS A 170 -11.32 -0.35 5.40
C HIS A 170 -10.92 1.14 5.52
N HIS A 171 -9.64 1.45 5.68
CA HIS A 171 -9.16 2.82 5.60
C HIS A 171 -9.33 3.35 4.18
N ASP A 172 -9.63 4.63 4.04
CA ASP A 172 -9.88 5.32 2.78
C ASP A 172 -8.58 5.73 2.06
N PHE A 173 -7.44 5.69 2.74
CA PHE A 173 -6.11 5.90 2.15
C PHE A 173 -5.49 4.61 1.58
N ALA A 174 -4.63 4.78 0.58
CA ALA A 174 -3.71 3.75 0.09
C ALA A 174 -2.48 3.63 1.00
N LEU A 175 -1.95 4.78 1.41
CA LEU A 175 -0.83 4.90 2.33
C LEU A 175 -1.05 6.14 3.20
N GLU A 176 -0.71 6.06 4.47
CA GLU A 176 -0.60 7.23 5.34
C GLU A 176 0.85 7.46 5.77
N ILE A 177 1.24 8.74 5.83
CA ILE A 177 2.54 9.21 6.30
C ILE A 177 2.36 9.85 7.70
N GLY A 178 2.91 9.21 8.72
CA GLY A 178 3.06 9.77 10.06
C GLY A 178 4.42 10.45 10.23
N SER A 179 4.41 11.75 10.50
CA SER A 179 5.62 12.59 10.65
C SER A 179 5.62 13.40 11.93
N LEU A 180 4.85 12.97 12.93
CA LEU A 180 4.56 13.70 14.17
C LEU A 180 4.08 15.13 13.88
N ASP A 181 3.11 15.28 12.98
CA ASP A 181 2.63 16.57 12.50
C ASP A 181 3.75 17.45 11.89
N GLY A 182 4.68 16.83 11.16
CA GLY A 182 5.81 17.50 10.50
C GLY A 182 7.03 17.74 11.40
N VAL A 183 7.04 17.23 12.63
CA VAL A 183 8.17 17.37 13.56
C VAL A 183 9.29 16.39 13.21
N SER A 184 8.98 15.15 12.85
CA SER A 184 9.99 14.10 12.72
C SER A 184 10.69 14.03 11.35
N ALA A 185 10.26 14.82 10.36
CA ALA A 185 10.86 14.81 9.02
C ALA A 185 10.74 16.18 8.35
N LYS A 186 11.66 16.50 7.45
CA LYS A 186 11.60 17.76 6.70
C LYS A 186 10.43 17.74 5.71
N PRO A 187 9.78 18.89 5.45
CA PRO A 187 8.70 18.97 4.45
C PRO A 187 9.12 18.45 3.07
N GLN A 188 10.37 18.70 2.66
CA GLN A 188 10.90 18.24 1.38
C GLN A 188 10.97 16.71 1.28
N THR A 189 11.24 16.02 2.38
CA THR A 189 11.29 14.56 2.44
C THR A 189 9.89 13.98 2.27
N VAL A 190 8.89 14.54 2.97
CA VAL A 190 7.48 14.15 2.85
C VAL A 190 6.96 14.40 1.43
N GLU A 191 7.23 15.58 0.86
CA GLU A 191 6.82 15.91 -0.50
C GLU A 191 7.49 15.02 -1.56
N SER A 192 8.77 14.67 -1.37
CA SER A 192 9.48 13.75 -2.26
C SER A 192 8.85 12.34 -2.24
N LEU A 193 8.48 11.85 -1.06
CA LEU A 193 7.76 10.58 -0.92
C LEU A 193 6.39 10.63 -1.60
N LYS A 194 5.60 11.67 -1.35
CA LYS A 194 4.29 11.87 -1.99
C LYS A 194 4.39 11.93 -3.51
N ASN A 195 5.42 12.60 -4.03
CA ASN A 195 5.67 12.66 -5.47
C ASN A 195 6.04 11.29 -6.04
N ALA A 196 6.88 10.51 -5.36
CA ALA A 196 7.23 9.16 -5.77
C ALA A 196 6.00 8.22 -5.81
N LEU A 197 5.11 8.33 -4.81
CA LEU A 197 3.84 7.61 -4.73
C LEU A 197 2.89 8.01 -5.86
N LYS A 198 2.69 9.33 -6.05
CA LYS A 198 1.85 9.89 -7.12
C LYS A 198 2.31 9.44 -8.50
N ASN A 199 3.62 9.40 -8.74
CA ASN A 199 4.20 9.00 -10.02
C ASN A 199 3.94 7.52 -10.38
N GLN A 200 3.55 6.70 -9.40
CA GLN A 200 3.14 5.31 -9.61
C GLN A 200 1.62 5.11 -9.43
N GLY A 201 0.85 6.20 -9.33
CA GLY A 201 -0.60 6.13 -9.17
C GLY A 201 -1.07 5.68 -7.79
N ILE A 202 -0.23 5.78 -6.75
CA ILE A 202 -0.62 5.45 -5.38
C ILE A 202 -1.39 6.63 -4.78
N ALA A 203 -2.70 6.45 -4.60
CA ALA A 203 -3.60 7.44 -4.03
C ALA A 203 -4.84 6.76 -3.41
N PRO A 204 -5.48 7.39 -2.40
CA PRO A 204 -5.07 8.64 -1.77
C PRO A 204 -3.95 8.44 -0.75
N VAL A 205 -3.13 9.48 -0.54
CA VAL A 205 -2.07 9.49 0.48
C VAL A 205 -2.52 10.42 1.60
N ALA A 206 -2.69 9.88 2.81
CA ALA A 206 -3.03 10.65 3.99
C ALA A 206 -1.76 11.09 4.74
N GLU A 207 -1.90 12.11 5.58
CA GLU A 207 -0.82 12.61 6.43
C GLU A 207 -1.33 12.82 7.85
N ASN A 208 -0.66 12.17 8.81
CA ASN A 208 -0.88 12.37 10.25
C ASN A 208 -2.35 12.18 10.73
N GLN A 209 -3.19 11.50 9.96
CA GLN A 209 -4.57 11.17 10.30
C GLN A 209 -4.98 9.84 9.65
N PRO A 210 -5.36 8.82 10.46
CA PRO A 210 -5.39 8.78 11.92
C PRO A 210 -4.03 8.53 12.63
N PHE A 211 -2.97 8.20 11.91
CA PHE A 211 -1.67 7.75 12.44
C PHE A 211 -0.56 8.82 12.29
N LYS A 212 -0.38 9.64 13.33
CA LYS A 212 0.66 10.68 13.39
C LYS A 212 2.10 10.18 13.45
N GLY A 213 2.33 8.87 13.60
CA GLY A 213 3.61 8.31 14.02
C GLY A 213 3.58 7.93 15.51
N GLY A 214 4.05 6.73 15.81
CA GLY A 214 3.91 6.08 17.10
C GLY A 214 5.16 6.16 17.99
N GLY A 215 5.26 5.22 18.93
CA GLY A 215 6.33 5.15 19.92
C GLY A 215 7.72 5.04 19.32
N ILE A 216 7.88 4.32 18.20
CA ILE A 216 9.17 4.22 17.51
C ILE A 216 9.55 5.57 16.90
N THR A 217 8.68 6.13 16.05
CA THR A 217 8.92 7.42 15.39
C THR A 217 9.29 8.51 16.41
N LYS A 218 8.52 8.60 17.50
CA LYS A 218 8.78 9.53 18.60
C LYS A 218 10.12 9.27 19.29
N SER A 219 10.43 8.01 19.61
CA SER A 219 11.65 7.67 20.35
C SER A 219 12.89 7.94 19.49
N VAL A 220 12.89 7.49 18.24
CA VAL A 220 14.02 7.68 17.32
C VAL A 220 14.28 9.16 17.11
N HIS A 221 13.27 9.92 16.69
CA HIS A 221 13.45 11.34 16.40
C HIS A 221 13.89 12.13 17.63
N ASN A 222 13.31 11.85 18.81
CA ASN A 222 13.67 12.60 20.02
C ASN A 222 15.12 12.38 20.47
N ASN A 223 15.66 11.17 20.29
CA ASN A 223 17.01 10.83 20.74
C ASN A 223 18.09 11.17 19.70
N THR A 224 17.77 11.13 18.40
CA THR A 224 18.80 11.22 17.34
C THR A 224 18.67 12.46 16.47
N LYS A 225 17.50 13.10 16.45
CA LYS A 225 17.16 14.25 15.59
C LYS A 225 17.23 13.99 14.08
N ILE A 226 17.35 12.73 13.66
CA ILE A 226 17.27 12.34 12.24
C ILE A 226 15.83 12.40 11.74
N GLU A 227 15.68 12.25 10.42
CA GLU A 227 14.36 12.19 9.79
C GLU A 227 13.75 10.80 9.98
N VAL A 228 12.50 10.74 10.42
CA VAL A 228 11.75 9.50 10.65
C VAL A 228 10.34 9.67 10.12
N LEU A 229 9.89 8.71 9.32
CA LEU A 229 8.51 8.63 8.84
C LEU A 229 7.93 7.25 9.19
N GLN A 230 6.74 7.24 9.80
CA GLN A 230 5.92 6.04 9.88
C GLN A 230 5.08 5.93 8.62
N LEU A 231 5.08 4.77 7.95
CA LEU A 231 4.22 4.51 6.81
C LEU A 231 3.20 3.45 7.17
N GLU A 232 1.92 3.82 7.13
CA GLU A 232 0.81 2.89 7.35
C GLU A 232 0.25 2.48 5.99
N ILE A 233 0.56 1.26 5.56
CA ILE A 233 0.20 0.78 4.23
C ILE A 233 -1.13 0.02 4.30
N ASN A 234 -2.14 0.50 3.58
CA ASN A 234 -3.42 -0.19 3.47
C ASN A 234 -3.22 -1.61 2.94
N ARG A 235 -3.90 -2.59 3.54
CA ARG A 235 -3.81 -4.01 3.15
C ARG A 235 -3.94 -4.25 1.64
N ASN A 236 -4.79 -3.50 0.94
CA ASN A 236 -4.99 -3.62 -0.50
C ASN A 236 -3.76 -3.23 -1.33
N TYR A 237 -2.75 -2.59 -0.73
CA TYR A 237 -1.50 -2.16 -1.38
C TYR A 237 -0.27 -2.93 -0.89
N ARG A 238 -0.41 -3.85 0.07
CA ARG A 238 0.71 -4.66 0.58
C ARG A 238 0.55 -6.17 0.40
N ASP A 239 -0.62 -6.65 -0.04
CA ASP A 239 -0.94 -8.08 -0.10
C ASP A 239 -0.88 -8.62 -1.55
N LEU A 240 -0.42 -9.86 -1.72
CA LEU A 240 -0.37 -10.56 -3.02
C LEU A 240 -1.73 -10.86 -3.65
N THR A 241 -2.84 -10.62 -2.94
CA THR A 241 -4.19 -10.55 -3.53
C THR A 241 -4.33 -9.40 -4.53
N HIS A 242 -3.50 -8.36 -4.42
CA HIS A 242 -3.46 -7.20 -5.32
C HIS A 242 -2.01 -6.93 -5.77
N PRO A 243 -1.39 -7.85 -6.54
CA PRO A 243 0.05 -7.85 -6.77
C PRO A 243 0.53 -6.61 -7.54
N GLU A 244 -0.27 -6.08 -8.46
CA GLU A 244 0.05 -4.85 -9.20
C GLU A 244 0.13 -3.63 -8.27
N LYS A 245 -0.81 -3.50 -7.31
CA LYS A 245 -0.79 -2.41 -6.33
C LYS A 245 0.44 -2.48 -5.44
N LEU A 246 0.77 -3.68 -4.97
CA LEU A 246 1.96 -3.92 -4.17
C LEU A 246 3.25 -3.66 -4.97
N PHE A 247 3.30 -4.05 -6.24
CA PHE A 247 4.42 -3.75 -7.12
C PHE A 247 4.63 -2.24 -7.26
N HIS A 248 3.58 -1.49 -7.60
CA HIS A 248 3.66 -0.04 -7.78
C HIS A 248 3.99 0.68 -6.47
N LEU A 249 3.50 0.19 -5.33
CA LEU A 249 3.90 0.68 -4.02
C LEU A 249 5.42 0.48 -3.80
N CYS A 250 5.92 -0.74 -3.98
CA CYS A 250 7.34 -1.04 -3.81
C CYS A 250 8.19 -0.21 -4.78
N LYS A 251 7.73 -0.02 -6.03
CA LYS A 251 8.42 0.83 -7.02
C LYS A 251 8.45 2.30 -6.59
N SER A 252 7.37 2.80 -5.99
CA SER A 252 7.31 4.16 -5.44
C SER A 252 8.34 4.35 -4.33
N LEU A 253 8.36 3.43 -3.37
CA LEU A 253 9.28 3.48 -2.23
C LEU A 253 10.73 3.29 -2.68
N GLU A 254 11.00 2.39 -3.63
CA GLU A 254 12.33 2.22 -4.23
C GLU A 254 12.81 3.52 -4.87
N ASN A 255 11.96 4.19 -5.67
CA ASN A 255 12.32 5.45 -6.34
C ASN A 255 12.58 6.56 -5.32
N PHE A 256 11.74 6.67 -4.29
CA PHE A 256 11.93 7.62 -3.19
C PHE A 256 13.28 7.40 -2.49
N LEU A 257 13.55 6.17 -2.06
CA LEU A 257 14.79 5.80 -1.36
C LEU A 257 16.04 6.07 -2.21
N LYS A 258 16.00 5.77 -3.52
CA LYS A 258 17.11 6.07 -4.44
C LYS A 258 17.32 7.55 -4.70
N SER A 259 16.29 8.38 -4.49
CA SER A 259 16.36 9.84 -4.64
C SER A 259 16.74 10.57 -3.35
N PHE A 260 16.75 9.88 -2.20
CA PHE A 260 17.08 10.49 -0.92
C PHE A 260 18.57 10.91 -0.91
N PRO A 261 18.89 12.15 -0.47
CA PRO A 261 20.27 12.60 -0.38
C PRO A 261 21.11 11.69 0.51
N GLN A 262 22.33 11.36 0.08
CA GLN A 262 23.27 10.50 0.82
C GLN A 262 24.42 11.31 1.40
#